data_AF-A0A818WP22-F1
#
_entry.id   AF-A0A818WP22-F1
#
_cell.length_a   1.000
_cell.length_b   1.000
_cell.length_c   1.000
_cell.angle_alpha   90.00
_cell.angle_beta   90.00
_cell.angle_gamma   90.00
#
_symmetry.space_group_name_H-M   'P 1'
#
loop_
_entity.id
_entity.type
_entity.pdbx_description
1 polymer ?
#
loop_
_entity_poly.entity_id
_entity_poly.type
_entity_poly.pdbx_seq_one_letter_code
_entity_poly.pdbx_strand_id
1 'polypeptide(L)'
;MTFLPVGASLFASNIGSGHFIGLAGSGASNGIGVGGFELNAGYVLMILGWVFLPVYIKADVYTMPEFLKKRFGGDRIRFYLTILALLLSIFTKISVDLYSGAIFLNQALGWNMYVSVIALVLLAAIFTIGGGLSAVIWTDFIQTIIMIISAFILM
;
A
#
# COMPACT_ATOMS: atom_id res chain seq x y z
N MET A 1 -4.76 -4.86 -21.24
CA MET A 1 -5.32 -4.16 -20.05
C MET A 1 -5.59 -2.72 -20.46
N THR A 2 -6.81 -2.22 -20.27
CA THR A 2 -7.15 -0.81 -20.54
C THR A 2 -6.50 0.10 -19.48
N PHE A 3 -6.43 1.42 -19.73
CA PHE A 3 -5.73 2.35 -18.82
C PHE A 3 -6.40 2.45 -17.44
N LEU A 4 -7.73 2.33 -17.39
CA LEU A 4 -8.53 2.61 -16.21
C LEU A 4 -8.31 1.56 -15.09
N PRO A 5 -8.32 0.24 -15.35
CA PRO A 5 -8.02 -0.75 -14.32
C PRO A 5 -6.58 -0.67 -13.80
N VAL A 6 -5.62 -0.30 -14.65
CA VAL A 6 -4.21 -0.19 -14.25
C VAL A 6 -4.02 1.00 -13.29
N GLY A 7 -4.59 2.16 -13.61
CA GLY A 7 -4.54 3.32 -12.72
C GLY A 7 -5.27 3.07 -11.40
N ALA A 8 -6.46 2.47 -11.45
CA ALA A 8 -7.22 2.13 -10.25
C ALA A 8 -6.46 1.12 -9.35
N SER A 9 -5.82 0.11 -9.94
CA SER A 9 -5.01 -0.85 -9.18
C SER A 9 -3.79 -0.20 -8.54
N LEU A 10 -3.06 0.67 -9.25
CA LEU A 10 -1.93 1.41 -8.69
C LEU A 10 -2.34 2.30 -7.52
N PHE A 11 -3.48 2.97 -7.65
CA PHE A 11 -4.06 3.80 -6.59
C PHE A 11 -4.49 2.96 -5.38
N ALA A 12 -5.25 1.89 -5.61
CA ALA A 12 -5.69 0.96 -4.57
C ALA A 12 -4.51 0.36 -3.79
N SER A 13 -3.45 -0.05 -4.49
CA SER A 13 -2.25 -0.60 -3.85
C SER A 13 -1.43 0.43 -3.05
N ASN A 14 -1.62 1.73 -3.32
CA ASN A 14 -0.97 2.80 -2.55
C ASN A 14 -1.78 3.17 -1.30
N ILE A 15 -3.10 3.07 -1.37
CA ILE A 15 -3.98 3.51 -0.29
C ILE A 15 -4.26 2.37 0.69
N GLY A 16 -3.55 2.41 1.81
CA GLY A 16 -3.77 1.54 2.97
C GLY A 16 -4.49 2.22 4.14
N SER A 17 -4.81 1.44 5.18
CA SER A 17 -5.36 1.96 6.44
C SER A 17 -4.41 2.96 7.10
N GLY A 18 -3.09 2.76 6.97
CA GLY A 18 -2.07 3.71 7.40
C GLY A 18 -2.14 5.06 6.72
N HIS A 19 -2.45 5.11 5.41
CA HIS A 19 -2.65 6.38 4.71
C HIS A 19 -3.91 7.09 5.20
N PHE A 20 -5.03 6.38 5.37
CA PHE A 20 -6.28 7.02 5.76
C PHE A 20 -6.21 7.60 7.18
N ILE A 21 -5.76 6.83 8.15
CA ILE A 21 -5.68 7.26 9.56
C ILE A 21 -4.47 8.16 9.79
N GLY A 22 -3.33 7.84 9.17
CA GLY A 22 -2.09 8.61 9.34
C GLY A 22 -2.14 9.99 8.69
N LEU A 23 -2.65 10.10 7.46
CA LEU A 23 -2.79 11.39 6.79
C LEU A 23 -3.93 12.21 7.40
N ALA A 24 -5.06 11.59 7.79
CA ALA A 24 -6.12 12.31 8.50
C ALA A 24 -5.63 12.84 9.85
N GLY A 25 -4.89 12.03 10.63
CA GLY A 25 -4.31 12.46 11.89
C GLY A 25 -3.27 13.57 11.72
N SER A 26 -2.41 13.44 10.71
CA SER A 26 -1.42 14.48 10.38
C SER A 26 -2.08 15.75 9.84
N GLY A 27 -3.19 15.64 9.12
CA GLY A 27 -3.99 16.76 8.66
C GLY A 27 -4.68 17.49 9.80
N ALA A 28 -5.15 16.75 10.81
CA ALA A 28 -5.74 17.32 12.02
C ALA A 28 -4.71 18.05 12.90
N SER A 29 -3.47 17.56 12.98
CA SER A 29 -2.42 18.17 13.81
C SER A 29 -1.65 19.30 13.10
N ASN A 30 -1.28 19.10 11.83
CA ASN A 30 -0.40 19.98 11.06
C ASN A 30 -1.11 20.73 9.91
N GLY A 31 -2.43 20.57 9.79
CA GLY A 31 -3.24 21.22 8.75
C GLY A 31 -3.11 20.59 7.36
N ILE A 32 -3.61 21.31 6.35
CA ILE A 32 -3.70 20.83 4.95
C ILE A 32 -2.36 20.62 4.24
N GLY A 33 -1.22 20.97 4.87
CA GLY A 33 0.11 20.83 4.28
C GLY A 33 0.47 19.39 3.88
N VAL A 34 -0.13 18.41 4.56
CA VAL A 34 -0.01 16.98 4.25
C VAL A 34 -0.56 16.66 2.85
N GLY A 35 -1.57 17.39 2.37
CA GLY A 35 -2.09 17.24 1.01
C GLY A 35 -1.06 17.59 -0.07
N GLY A 36 -0.07 18.43 0.26
CA GLY A 36 1.05 18.72 -0.63
C GLY A 36 1.89 17.47 -0.94
N PHE A 37 1.96 16.50 -0.04
CA PHE A 37 2.67 15.24 -0.29
C PHE A 37 2.01 14.44 -1.42
N GLU A 38 0.69 14.26 -1.36
CA GLU A 38 -0.08 13.53 -2.37
C GLU A 38 -0.11 14.26 -3.72
N LEU A 39 -0.21 15.60 -3.71
CA LEU A 39 -0.12 16.40 -4.94
C LEU A 39 1.25 16.27 -5.62
N ASN A 40 2.34 16.26 -4.84
CA ASN A 40 3.68 16.03 -5.38
C ASN A 40 3.87 14.62 -5.91
N ALA A 41 3.28 13.61 -5.25
CA ALA A 41 3.32 12.23 -5.71
C ALA A 41 2.74 12.07 -7.13
N GLY A 42 1.67 12.80 -7.47
CA GLY A 42 1.10 12.82 -8.81
C GLY A 42 2.11 13.20 -9.90
N TYR A 43 2.91 14.25 -9.68
CA TYR A 43 3.95 14.67 -10.64
C TYR A 43 5.06 13.62 -10.77
N VAL A 44 5.48 13.02 -9.66
CA VAL A 44 6.51 11.97 -9.67
C VAL A 44 6.01 10.72 -10.41
N LEU A 45 4.73 10.37 -10.28
CA LEU A 45 4.12 9.25 -11.01
C LEU A 45 4.08 9.50 -12.53
N MET A 46 3.85 10.73 -12.98
CA MET A 46 3.94 11.06 -14.40
C MET A 46 5.36 10.84 -14.94
N ILE A 47 6.38 11.27 -14.19
CA ILE A 47 7.79 11.05 -14.55
C ILE A 47 8.11 9.56 -14.57
N LEU A 48 7.63 8.80 -13.58
CA LEU A 48 7.77 7.35 -13.53
C LEU A 48 7.19 6.68 -14.80
N GLY A 49 5.99 7.09 -15.21
CA GLY A 49 5.30 6.56 -16.38
C GLY A 49 5.99 6.87 -17.71
N TRP A 50 6.57 8.07 -17.88
CA TRP A 50 7.19 8.46 -19.14
C TRP A 50 8.67 8.09 -19.24
N VAL A 51 9.42 8.19 -18.14
CA VAL A 51 10.88 8.01 -18.16
C VAL A 51 11.28 6.60 -17.74
N PHE A 52 10.73 6.09 -16.65
CA PHE A 52 11.18 4.84 -16.05
C PHE A 52 10.47 3.61 -16.62
N LEU A 53 9.16 3.70 -16.85
CA LEU A 53 8.37 2.60 -17.42
C LEU A 53 8.92 2.05 -18.74
N PRO A 54 9.29 2.87 -19.76
CA PRO A 54 9.85 2.32 -21.00
C PRO A 54 11.20 1.63 -20.78
N VAL A 55 11.98 2.06 -19.78
CA VAL A 55 13.25 1.42 -19.42
C VAL A 55 13.00 0.04 -18.81
N TYR A 56 12.02 -0.09 -17.91
CA TYR A 56 11.67 -1.37 -17.29
C TYR A 56 11.11 -2.38 -18.29
N ILE A 57 10.25 -1.92 -19.21
CA ILE A 57 9.72 -2.78 -20.28
C ILE A 57 10.84 -3.25 -21.20
N LYS A 58 11.77 -2.38 -21.61
CA LYS A 58 12.91 -2.77 -22.45
C LYS A 58 13.90 -3.70 -21.74
N ALA A 59 14.05 -3.57 -20.43
CA ALA A 59 14.94 -4.42 -19.63
C ALA A 59 14.33 -5.80 -19.32
N ASP A 60 13.06 -6.03 -19.68
CA ASP A 60 12.30 -7.27 -19.44
C ASP A 60 12.42 -7.75 -17.99
N VAL A 61 12.03 -6.87 -17.06
CA VAL A 61 12.12 -7.11 -15.62
C VAL A 61 10.75 -6.93 -14.97
N TYR A 62 10.45 -7.82 -14.02
CA TYR A 62 9.17 -7.83 -13.32
C TYR A 62 9.30 -7.34 -11.88
N THR A 63 10.51 -7.37 -11.31
CA THR A 63 10.77 -6.96 -9.93
C THR A 63 11.92 -5.95 -9.83
N MET A 64 11.86 -5.05 -8.84
CA MET A 64 12.91 -4.06 -8.62
C MET A 64 14.28 -4.67 -8.27
N PRO A 65 14.38 -5.71 -7.41
CA PRO A 65 15.66 -6.37 -7.16
C PRO A 65 16.25 -7.04 -8.41
N GLU A 66 15.40 -7.53 -9.33
CA GLU A 66 15.83 -8.12 -10.60
C GLU A 66 16.35 -7.07 -11.58
N PHE A 67 15.69 -5.91 -11.67
CA PHE A 67 16.22 -4.76 -12.42
C PHE A 67 17.62 -4.37 -11.95
N LEU A 68 17.80 -4.27 -10.63
CA LEU A 68 19.09 -3.92 -10.04
C LEU A 68 20.13 -5.01 -10.27
N LYS A 69 19.75 -6.29 -10.26
CA LYS A 69 20.62 -7.40 -10.67
C LYS A 69 21.10 -7.24 -12.11
N LYS A 70 20.19 -6.99 -13.07
CA LYS A 70 20.55 -6.83 -14.49
C LYS A 70 21.43 -5.60 -14.72
N ARG A 71 21.21 -4.52 -13.97
CA ARG A 71 21.96 -3.25 -14.12
C ARG A 71 23.35 -3.26 -13.48
N PHE A 72 23.47 -3.77 -12.25
CA PHE A 72 24.72 -3.69 -11.48
C PHE A 72 25.52 -4.99 -11.45
N GLY A 73 24.92 -6.11 -11.86
CA GLY A 73 25.53 -7.42 -11.81
C GLY A 73 25.59 -8.00 -10.39
N GLY A 74 25.51 -9.33 -10.29
CA GLY A 74 25.72 -10.06 -9.04
C GLY A 74 24.44 -10.47 -8.30
N ASP A 75 24.34 -11.78 -8.02
CA ASP A 75 23.23 -12.36 -7.25
C ASP A 75 23.20 -11.93 -5.78
N ARG A 76 24.36 -11.53 -5.22
CA ARG A 76 24.47 -11.06 -3.83
C ARG A 76 23.63 -9.80 -3.58
N ILE A 77 23.64 -8.86 -4.53
CA ILE A 77 22.88 -7.60 -4.43
C ILE A 77 21.38 -7.89 -4.49
N ARG A 78 20.94 -8.77 -5.40
CA ARG A 78 19.53 -9.20 -5.47
C ARG A 78 19.08 -9.80 -4.14
N PHE A 79 19.85 -10.73 -3.59
CA PHE A 79 19.49 -11.41 -2.34
C PHE A 79 19.38 -10.42 -1.18
N TYR A 80 20.38 -9.53 -1.04
CA TYR A 80 20.36 -8.49 -0.01
C TYR A 80 19.16 -7.56 -0.14
N LEU A 81 18.89 -7.05 -1.35
CA LEU A 81 17.78 -6.11 -1.58
C LEU A 81 16.41 -6.78 -1.40
N THR A 82 16.25 -8.03 -1.81
CA THR A 82 15.00 -8.77 -1.58
C THR A 82 14.75 -8.97 -0.09
N ILE A 83 15.76 -9.38 0.68
CA ILE A 83 15.62 -9.53 2.14
C ILE A 83 15.29 -8.18 2.78
N LEU A 84 16.01 -7.13 2.41
CA LEU A 84 15.80 -5.79 2.94
C LEU A 84 14.39 -5.29 2.61
N ALA A 85 13.92 -5.48 1.37
CA ALA A 85 12.56 -5.12 0.96
C ALA A 85 11.48 -5.90 1.72
N LEU A 86 11.69 -7.20 1.97
CA LEU A 86 10.78 -8.02 2.76
C LEU A 86 10.73 -7.56 4.21
N LEU A 87 11.89 -7.32 4.84
CA LEU A 87 11.96 -6.83 6.20
C LEU A 87 11.27 -5.47 6.34
N LEU A 88 11.56 -4.52 5.45
CA LEU A 88 10.89 -3.21 5.46
C LEU A 88 9.38 -3.34 5.23
N SER A 89 8.94 -4.26 4.36
CA SER A 89 7.51 -4.48 4.15
C SER A 89 6.81 -5.00 5.42
N ILE A 90 7.45 -5.92 6.15
CA ILE A 90 6.89 -6.50 7.38
C ILE A 90 6.91 -5.47 8.53
N PHE A 91 8.05 -4.84 8.78
CA PHE A 91 8.22 -3.94 9.92
C PHE A 91 7.60 -2.57 9.72
N THR A 92 7.50 -2.09 8.48
CA THR A 92 7.03 -0.73 8.21
C THR A 92 5.61 -0.74 7.68
N LYS A 93 5.33 -1.44 6.57
CA LYS A 93 3.98 -1.41 5.98
C LYS A 93 2.96 -2.18 6.82
N ILE A 94 3.18 -3.49 7.01
CA ILE A 94 2.21 -4.35 7.71
C ILE A 94 1.98 -3.89 9.15
N SER A 95 3.04 -3.46 9.83
CA SER A 95 2.95 -2.99 11.22
C SER A 95 2.15 -1.69 11.35
N VAL A 96 2.37 -0.72 10.44
CA VAL A 96 1.58 0.52 10.43
C VAL A 96 0.11 0.23 10.12
N ASP A 97 -0.18 -0.63 9.14
CA ASP A 97 -1.56 -0.94 8.77
C ASP A 97 -2.32 -1.67 9.91
N LEU A 98 -1.67 -2.60 10.60
CA LEU A 98 -2.23 -3.28 11.79
C LEU A 98 -2.44 -2.31 12.95
N TYR A 99 -1.47 -1.43 13.22
CA TYR A 99 -1.54 -0.46 14.30
C TYR A 99 -2.67 0.55 14.06
N SER A 100 -2.72 1.14 12.86
CA SER A 100 -3.79 2.05 12.45
C SER A 100 -5.15 1.37 12.50
N GLY A 101 -5.27 0.12 12.01
CA GLY A 101 -6.52 -0.65 12.12
C GLY A 101 -6.94 -0.93 13.56
N ALA A 102 -5.99 -1.21 14.45
CA ALA A 102 -6.28 -1.46 15.86
C ALA A 102 -6.72 -0.19 16.61
N ILE A 103 -6.14 0.99 16.29
CA ILE A 103 -6.63 2.28 16.81
C ILE A 103 -8.07 2.52 16.38
N PHE A 104 -8.39 2.24 15.12
CA PHE A 104 -9.76 2.41 14.62
C PHE A 104 -10.76 1.53 15.39
N LEU A 105 -10.45 0.26 15.59
CA LEU A 105 -11.30 -0.65 16.37
C LEU A 105 -11.41 -0.24 17.85
N ASN A 106 -10.31 0.25 18.44
CA ASN A 106 -10.33 0.78 19.80
C ASN A 106 -11.27 2.00 19.92
N GLN A 107 -11.21 2.92 18.96
CA GLN A 107 -12.03 4.13 18.96
C GLN A 107 -13.51 3.86 18.63
N ALA A 108 -13.78 2.92 17.72
CA ALA A 108 -15.13 2.61 17.25
C ALA A 108 -15.90 1.66 18.18
N LEU A 109 -15.22 0.64 18.74
CA LEU A 109 -15.84 -0.44 19.52
C LEU A 109 -15.41 -0.44 21.00
N GLY A 110 -14.45 0.40 21.41
CA GLY A 110 -13.91 0.41 22.77
C GLY A 110 -13.05 -0.81 23.12
N TRP A 111 -12.66 -1.62 22.12
CA TRP A 111 -11.91 -2.85 22.33
C TRP A 111 -10.47 -2.58 22.74
N ASN A 112 -9.89 -3.44 23.58
CA ASN A 112 -8.46 -3.35 23.91
C ASN A 112 -7.62 -3.49 22.61
N MET A 113 -6.57 -2.66 22.51
CA MET A 113 -5.68 -2.65 21.36
C MET A 113 -5.08 -4.02 21.05
N TYR A 114 -4.68 -4.79 22.06
CA TYR A 114 -4.11 -6.13 21.86
C TYR A 114 -5.12 -7.12 21.25
N VAL A 115 -6.39 -7.06 21.70
CA VAL A 115 -7.47 -7.91 21.16
C VAL A 115 -7.76 -7.52 19.71
N SER A 116 -7.75 -6.21 19.42
CA SER A 116 -8.00 -5.68 18.08
C SER A 116 -6.92 -6.11 17.09
N VAL A 117 -5.64 -6.05 17.48
CA VAL A 117 -4.52 -6.53 16.63
C VAL A 117 -4.65 -8.03 16.36
N ILE A 118 -4.89 -8.84 17.39
CA ILE A 118 -5.02 -10.30 17.22
C ILE A 118 -6.20 -10.64 16.30
N ALA A 119 -7.34 -9.97 16.47
CA ALA A 119 -8.51 -10.17 15.61
C ALA A 119 -8.23 -9.81 14.15
N LEU A 120 -7.55 -8.68 13.90
CA LEU A 120 -7.17 -8.25 12.54
C LEU A 120 -6.20 -9.24 11.88
N VAL A 121 -5.18 -9.72 12.60
CA VAL A 121 -4.22 -10.71 12.08
C VAL A 121 -4.92 -12.02 11.75
N LEU A 122 -5.83 -12.50 12.62
CA LEU A 122 -6.59 -13.72 12.38
C LEU A 122 -7.50 -13.60 11.16
N LEU A 123 -8.25 -12.50 11.04
CA LEU A 123 -9.09 -12.23 9.86
C LEU A 123 -8.24 -12.19 8.58
N ALA A 124 -7.15 -11.42 8.59
CA ALA A 124 -6.24 -11.33 7.46
C ALA A 124 -5.67 -12.69 7.07
N ALA A 125 -5.25 -13.52 8.05
CA ALA A 125 -4.74 -14.86 7.80
C ALA A 125 -5.80 -15.79 7.19
N ILE A 126 -7.03 -15.78 7.71
CA ILE A 126 -8.13 -16.60 7.20
C ILE A 126 -8.45 -16.23 5.75
N PHE A 127 -8.59 -14.93 5.46
CA PHE A 127 -8.87 -14.48 4.09
C PHE A 127 -7.72 -14.75 3.13
N THR A 128 -6.47 -14.59 3.58
CA THR A 128 -5.29 -14.85 2.74
C THR A 128 -5.14 -16.34 2.41
N ILE A 129 -5.30 -17.21 3.42
CA ILE A 129 -5.18 -18.66 3.24
C ILE A 129 -6.36 -19.22 2.44
N GLY A 130 -7.58 -18.76 2.73
CA GLY A 130 -8.80 -19.28 2.12
C GLY A 130 -9.08 -18.77 0.69
N GLY A 131 -8.73 -17.51 0.40
CA GLY A 131 -9.11 -16.85 -0.85
C GLY A 131 -8.04 -16.86 -1.95
N GLY A 132 -6.76 -17.00 -1.59
CA GLY A 132 -5.65 -16.84 -2.54
C GLY A 132 -5.54 -15.42 -3.14
N LEU A 133 -4.60 -15.22 -4.06
CA LEU A 133 -4.28 -13.89 -4.60
C LEU A 133 -5.47 -13.24 -5.35
N SER A 134 -6.27 -14.03 -6.06
CA SER A 134 -7.42 -13.52 -6.82
C SER A 134 -8.55 -12.99 -5.93
N ALA A 135 -8.82 -13.62 -4.78
CA ALA A 135 -9.83 -13.12 -3.86
C ALA A 135 -9.41 -11.79 -3.24
N VAL A 136 -8.12 -11.67 -2.88
CA VAL A 136 -7.57 -10.43 -2.31
C VAL A 136 -7.71 -9.26 -3.28
N ILE A 137 -7.43 -9.48 -4.57
CA ILE A 137 -7.58 -8.42 -5.59
C ILE A 137 -9.03 -7.94 -5.70
N TRP A 138 -10.00 -8.86 -5.63
CA TRP A 138 -11.42 -8.50 -5.68
C TRP A 138 -11.88 -7.76 -4.42
N THR A 139 -11.41 -8.15 -3.23
CA THR A 139 -11.72 -7.44 -1.99
C THR A 139 -11.12 -6.04 -1.96
N ASP A 140 -9.89 -5.88 -2.45
CA ASP A 140 -9.20 -4.57 -2.53
C ASP A 140 -9.93 -3.60 -3.48
N PHE A 141 -10.44 -4.11 -4.60
CA PHE A 141 -11.22 -3.31 -5.55
C PHE A 141 -12.52 -2.78 -4.91
N ILE A 142 -13.26 -3.65 -4.23
CA ILE A 142 -14.50 -3.27 -3.52
C ILE A 142 -14.17 -2.27 -2.39
N GLN A 143 -13.11 -2.53 -1.63
CA GLN A 143 -12.65 -1.64 -0.57
C GLN A 143 -12.34 -0.24 -1.10
N THR A 144 -11.67 -0.13 -2.25
CA THR A 144 -11.35 1.16 -2.88
C THR A 144 -12.62 1.95 -3.21
N ILE A 145 -13.66 1.30 -3.76
CA ILE A 145 -14.94 1.95 -4.05
C ILE A 145 -15.59 2.46 -2.76
N ILE A 146 -15.63 1.64 -1.72
CA ILE A 146 -16.20 2.01 -0.43
C ILE A 146 -15.43 3.21 0.17
N MET A 147 -14.10 3.21 0.07
CA MET A 147 -13.26 4.31 0.56
C MET A 147 -13.54 5.63 -0.16
N ILE A 148 -13.68 5.61 -1.49
CA ILE A 148 -14.01 6.80 -2.28
C ILE A 148 -15.37 7.36 -1.85
N ILE A 149 -16.40 6.51 -1.76
CA ILE A 149 -17.74 6.94 -1.32
C ILE A 149 -17.70 7.50 0.09
N SER A 150 -16.96 6.83 1.00
CA SER A 150 -16.82 7.26 2.39
C SER A 150 -16.14 8.63 2.49
N ALA A 151 -15.13 8.90 1.66
CA ALA A 151 -14.45 10.19 1.60
C ALA A 151 -15.41 11.31 1.15
N PHE A 152 -16.29 11.06 0.17
CA PHE A 152 -17.28 12.05 -0.26
C PHE A 152 -18.36 12.34 0.79
N ILE A 153 -18.72 11.35 1.63
CA ILE A 153 -19.70 11.53 2.71
C ILE A 153 -19.09 12.27 3.91
N LEU A 154 -17.80 12.06 4.18
CA LEU A 154 -17.07 12.68 5.29
C LEU A 154 -16.63 14.13 5.00
N MET A 155 -16.62 14.55 3.72
CA MET A 155 -16.36 15.92 3.29
C MET A 155 -17.51 16.86 3.65
#